data_AF-A0A6A4ZFJ5-F1
#
_entry.id   AF-A0A6A4ZFJ5-F1
#
_cell.length_a   1.000
_cell.length_b   1.000
_cell.length_c   1.000
_cell.angle_alpha   90.00
_cell.angle_beta   90.00
_cell.angle_gamma   90.00
#
_symmetry.space_group_name_H-M   'P 1'
#
loop_
_entity.id
_entity.type
_entity.pdbx_description
1 polymer ?
#
loop_
_entity_poly.entity_id
_entity_poly.type
_entity_poly.pdbx_seq_one_letter_code
_entity_poly.pdbx_strand_id
1 'polypeptide(L)'
;MSFEHSKILNATSTDVQGLVLDTAAFIHEAPPGVTTISAVVQSNSKSLVDAFNFKEVQPKDNLKALDFGLEFSWLTTFSAYFNADYIVDIYVPSNMLQYVKLSGCGNVAVYPHVLANTTTQSLEARVTGS
;
A
#
# COMPACT_ATOMS: atom_id res chain seq x y z
N MET A 1 0.30 -19.08 -12.71
CA MET A 1 0.56 -19.20 -11.25
C MET A 1 -0.76 -19.31 -10.54
N SER A 2 -0.84 -20.08 -9.47
CA SER A 2 -2.01 -20.12 -8.57
C SER A 2 -1.64 -19.41 -7.27
N PHE A 3 -2.48 -18.49 -6.79
CA PHE A 3 -2.31 -17.89 -5.46
C PHE A 3 -3.24 -18.58 -4.48
N GLU A 4 -2.66 -19.35 -3.57
CA GLU A 4 -3.38 -20.21 -2.63
C GLU A 4 -3.53 -19.56 -1.25
N HIS A 5 -2.84 -18.44 -1.02
CA HIS A 5 -2.83 -17.74 0.25
C HIS A 5 -3.24 -16.28 0.06
N SER A 6 -4.08 -15.79 0.97
CA SER A 6 -4.56 -14.41 0.98
C SER A 6 -4.61 -13.83 2.37
N LYS A 7 -4.33 -12.53 2.50
CA LYS A 7 -4.54 -11.75 3.73
C LYS A 7 -5.21 -10.43 3.39
N ILE A 8 -6.22 -10.08 4.17
CA ILE A 8 -6.90 -8.80 4.09
C ILE A 8 -6.45 -7.96 5.28
N LEU A 9 -6.01 -6.74 4.98
CA LEU A 9 -5.57 -5.75 5.95
C LEU A 9 -6.47 -4.53 5.82
N ASN A 10 -6.94 -3.99 6.94
CA ASN A 10 -7.85 -2.84 6.94
C ASN A 10 -7.26 -1.72 7.79
N ALA A 11 -7.34 -0.49 7.30
CA ALA A 11 -7.15 0.70 8.12
C ALA A 11 -8.25 0.74 9.19
N THR A 12 -7.90 1.20 10.38
CA THR A 12 -8.90 1.47 11.42
C THR A 12 -9.46 2.88 11.29
N SER A 13 -8.73 3.76 10.62
CA SER A 13 -9.08 5.18 10.53
C SER A 13 -9.61 5.59 9.17
N THR A 14 -10.56 6.53 9.21
CA THR A 14 -11.25 7.08 8.04
C THR A 14 -10.62 8.38 7.52
N ASP A 15 -9.63 8.92 8.24
CA ASP A 15 -8.95 10.17 7.95
C ASP A 15 -7.54 9.97 7.36
N VAL A 16 -7.24 8.76 6.88
CA VAL A 16 -5.98 8.47 6.18
C VAL A 16 -5.99 9.15 4.81
N GLN A 17 -4.97 9.96 4.55
CA GLN A 17 -4.85 10.81 3.34
C GLN A 17 -3.61 10.47 2.51
N GLY A 18 -2.82 9.49 2.91
CA GLY A 18 -1.63 9.10 2.17
C GLY A 18 -1.29 7.62 2.27
N LEU A 19 -0.54 7.13 1.29
CA LEU A 19 0.05 5.80 1.31
C LEU A 19 1.57 5.90 1.21
N VAL A 20 2.27 5.10 2.00
CA VAL A 20 3.71 4.85 1.89
C VAL A 20 3.88 3.38 1.56
N LEU A 21 4.49 3.08 0.41
CA LEU A 21 4.56 1.73 -0.15
C LEU A 21 6.02 1.29 -0.29
N ASP A 22 6.38 0.17 0.31
CA ASP A 22 7.68 -0.48 0.11
C ASP A 22 7.67 -1.60 -0.97
N THR A 23 6.51 -1.80 -1.60
CA THR A 23 6.21 -2.94 -2.46
C THR A 23 5.45 -2.51 -3.72
N ALA A 24 5.40 -3.39 -4.71
CA ALA A 24 4.53 -3.24 -5.88
C ALA A 24 3.05 -3.37 -5.48
N ALA A 25 2.19 -2.52 -6.04
CA ALA A 25 0.76 -2.54 -5.73
C ALA A 25 -0.11 -1.94 -6.84
N PHE A 26 -1.36 -2.42 -6.91
CA PHE A 26 -2.43 -1.82 -7.69
C PHE A 26 -3.39 -1.11 -6.75
N ILE A 27 -3.62 0.19 -6.96
CA ILE A 27 -4.45 1.02 -6.08
C ILE A 27 -5.75 1.36 -6.80
N HIS A 28 -6.85 0.83 -6.29
CA HIS A 28 -8.19 0.91 -6.87
C HIS A 28 -9.12 1.78 -6.02
N GLU A 29 -10.13 2.33 -6.68
CA GLU A 29 -11.29 2.90 -6.00
C GLU A 29 -12.06 1.79 -5.26
N ALA A 30 -12.38 2.02 -3.99
CA ALA A 30 -13.19 1.12 -3.19
C ALA A 30 -14.67 1.19 -3.60
N PRO A 31 -15.47 0.13 -3.36
CA PRO A 31 -16.90 0.17 -3.59
C PRO A 31 -17.60 1.32 -2.85
N PRO A 32 -18.71 1.86 -3.38
CA PRO A 32 -19.48 2.91 -2.73
C PRO A 32 -19.86 2.55 -1.29
N GLY A 33 -19.69 3.49 -0.36
CA GLY A 33 -20.01 3.30 1.06
C GLY A 33 -18.85 2.79 1.92
N VAL A 34 -17.71 2.41 1.33
CA VAL A 34 -16.48 2.11 2.07
C VAL A 34 -15.79 3.42 2.49
N THR A 35 -15.42 3.52 3.77
CA THR A 35 -14.85 4.73 4.38
C THR A 35 -13.41 4.57 4.87
N THR A 36 -12.85 3.36 4.80
CA THR A 36 -11.48 3.05 5.22
C THR A 36 -10.72 2.38 4.08
N ILE A 37 -9.40 2.51 4.10
CA ILE A 37 -8.52 1.83 3.14
C ILE A 37 -8.42 0.35 3.52
N SER A 38 -8.40 -0.53 2.52
CA SER A 38 -8.09 -1.95 2.71
C SER A 38 -7.05 -2.43 1.70
N ALA A 39 -6.33 -3.49 2.02
CA ALA A 39 -5.43 -4.17 1.10
C ALA A 39 -5.69 -5.68 1.11
N VAL A 40 -5.62 -6.27 -0.07
CA VAL A 40 -5.68 -7.70 -0.32
C VAL A 40 -4.32 -8.12 -0.85
N VAL A 41 -3.64 -8.96 -0.08
CA VAL A 41 -2.39 -9.59 -0.49
C VAL A 41 -2.69 -11.01 -0.91
N GLN A 42 -2.21 -11.41 -2.07
CA GLN A 42 -2.29 -12.79 -2.56
C GLN A 42 -0.90 -13.30 -2.92
N SER A 43 -0.59 -14.55 -2.60
CA SER A 43 0.70 -15.16 -2.96
C SER A 43 0.60 -16.69 -3.02
N ASN A 44 1.60 -17.31 -3.64
CA ASN A 44 1.87 -18.74 -3.53
C ASN A 44 2.66 -19.09 -2.25
N SER A 45 3.00 -18.12 -1.39
CA SER A 45 3.72 -18.32 -0.13
C SER A 45 2.96 -17.77 1.06
N LYS A 46 2.58 -18.64 2.00
CA LYS A 46 1.93 -18.23 3.25
C LYS A 46 2.82 -17.33 4.10
N SER A 47 4.11 -17.66 4.21
CA SER A 47 5.07 -16.86 4.99
C SER A 47 5.22 -15.44 4.46
N LEU A 48 5.16 -15.26 3.13
CA LEU A 48 5.21 -13.93 2.53
C LEU A 48 3.93 -13.14 2.83
N VAL A 49 2.76 -13.76 2.68
CA VAL A 49 1.47 -13.15 3.03
C VAL A 49 1.43 -12.72 4.50
N ASP A 50 1.91 -13.57 5.41
CA ASP A 50 1.90 -13.29 6.84
C ASP A 50 2.83 -12.10 7.19
N ALA A 51 3.91 -11.89 6.44
CA ALA A 51 4.89 -10.82 6.64
C ALA A 51 4.40 -9.42 6.22
N PHE A 52 3.36 -9.31 5.39
CA PHE A 52 2.78 -8.01 5.04
C PHE A 52 2.09 -7.36 6.24
N ASN A 53 2.33 -6.09 6.45
CA ASN A 53 1.74 -5.31 7.53
C ASN A 53 1.20 -3.95 7.05
N PHE A 54 0.31 -3.39 7.86
CA PHE A 54 -0.49 -2.19 7.61
C PHE A 54 -0.37 -1.31 8.85
N LYS A 55 0.39 -0.21 8.78
CA LYS A 55 0.65 0.64 9.94
C LYS A 55 0.25 2.08 9.66
N GLU A 56 -0.63 2.62 10.51
CA GLU A 56 -0.93 4.05 10.46
C GLU A 56 0.26 4.85 10.99
N VAL A 57 0.67 5.85 10.19
CA VAL A 57 1.80 6.72 10.45
C VAL A 57 1.39 8.17 10.21
N GLN A 58 2.14 9.11 10.78
CA GLN A 58 2.01 10.52 10.47
C GLN A 58 3.36 11.01 9.93
N PRO A 59 3.64 10.81 8.63
CA PRO A 59 4.77 11.46 8.01
C PRO A 59 4.55 12.97 8.07
N LYS A 60 5.67 13.70 8.10
CA LYS A 60 5.78 15.16 8.25
C LYS A 60 4.60 15.90 7.59
N ASP A 61 4.11 16.96 8.27
CA ASP A 61 2.99 17.83 7.85
C ASP A 61 1.58 17.42 8.36
N ASN A 62 1.48 16.64 9.44
CA ASN A 62 0.23 16.23 10.11
C ASN A 62 -0.77 15.45 9.24
N LEU A 63 -0.40 15.06 8.02
CA LEU A 63 -1.23 14.22 7.18
C LEU A 63 -1.08 12.76 7.62
N LYS A 64 -2.20 12.16 8.02
CA LYS A 64 -2.22 10.76 8.38
C LYS A 64 -2.01 9.91 7.13
N ALA A 65 -1.11 8.96 7.22
CA ALA A 65 -0.80 8.03 6.16
C ALA A 65 -0.86 6.61 6.66
N LEU A 66 -0.78 5.71 5.70
CA LEU A 66 -0.60 4.32 5.97
C LEU A 66 0.69 3.82 5.31
N ASP A 67 1.58 3.30 6.16
CA ASP A 67 2.77 2.57 5.78
C ASP A 67 2.38 1.10 5.53
N PHE A 68 2.49 0.69 4.28
CA PHE A 68 2.14 -0.65 3.83
C PHE A 68 3.35 -1.32 3.19
N GLY A 69 3.62 -2.53 3.69
CA GLY A 69 4.80 -3.22 3.24
C GLY A 69 5.11 -4.49 3.99
N LEU A 70 6.33 -4.98 3.78
CA LEU A 70 6.84 -6.17 4.45
C LEU A 70 7.51 -5.77 5.76
N GLU A 71 7.02 -6.32 6.87
CA GLU A 71 7.66 -6.09 8.17
C GLU A 71 8.92 -6.96 8.30
N PHE A 72 10.07 -6.42 7.90
CA PHE A 72 11.36 -7.07 8.06
C PHE A 72 12.06 -6.67 9.37
N SER A 73 12.25 -7.64 10.26
CA SER A 73 13.29 -7.58 11.29
C SER A 73 14.56 -8.24 10.73
N TRP A 74 15.62 -7.45 10.52
CA TRP A 74 16.88 -7.84 9.85
C TRP A 74 17.78 -8.79 10.67
N LEU A 75 17.21 -9.79 11.34
CA LEU A 75 18.01 -10.84 11.99
C LEU A 75 18.22 -12.02 11.02
N THR A 76 19.22 -11.81 10.16
CA THR A 76 20.25 -12.77 9.69
C THR A 76 19.87 -14.10 9.02
N THR A 77 18.60 -14.48 8.89
CA THR A 77 18.25 -15.83 8.35
C THR A 77 17.44 -15.82 7.05
N PHE A 78 17.01 -14.64 6.58
CA PHE A 78 16.02 -14.53 5.49
C PHE A 78 16.50 -13.84 4.20
N SER A 79 17.80 -13.55 4.07
CA SER A 79 18.41 -13.10 2.81
C SER A 79 18.52 -14.20 1.73
N ALA A 80 17.97 -15.39 1.98
CA ALA A 80 17.88 -16.46 1.02
C ALA A 80 16.50 -16.44 0.32
N TYR A 81 16.40 -15.67 -0.76
CA TYR A 81 15.51 -15.91 -1.90
C TYR A 81 14.10 -16.47 -1.55
N PHE A 82 13.17 -15.61 -1.17
CA PHE A 82 11.76 -15.96 -1.39
C PHE A 82 11.49 -15.97 -2.89
N ASN A 83 11.57 -17.16 -3.50
CA ASN A 83 11.06 -17.38 -4.85
C ASN A 83 9.54 -17.54 -4.76
N ALA A 84 8.86 -16.44 -4.51
CA ALA A 84 7.42 -16.37 -4.33
C ALA A 84 6.85 -15.19 -5.11
N ASP A 85 5.76 -15.45 -5.80
CA ASP A 85 5.02 -14.45 -6.55
C ASP A 85 3.92 -13.90 -5.66
N TYR A 86 3.65 -12.60 -5.75
CA TYR A 86 2.59 -11.97 -5.01
C TYR A 86 1.91 -10.85 -5.81
N ILE A 87 0.66 -10.57 -5.44
CA ILE A 87 -0.09 -9.40 -5.91
C ILE A 87 -0.63 -8.68 -4.69
N VAL A 88 -0.59 -7.35 -4.74
CA VAL A 88 -1.21 -6.46 -3.77
C VAL A 88 -2.22 -5.60 -4.49
N ASP A 89 -3.48 -5.70 -4.06
CA ASP A 89 -4.55 -4.77 -4.42
C ASP A 89 -4.91 -3.92 -3.21
N ILE A 90 -4.86 -2.60 -3.34
CA ILE A 90 -5.24 -1.64 -2.30
C ILE A 90 -6.52 -0.94 -2.75
N TYR A 91 -7.56 -0.99 -1.92
CA TYR A 91 -8.83 -0.33 -2.18
C TYR A 91 -8.96 0.90 -1.29
N VAL A 92 -9.16 2.04 -1.92
CA VAL A 92 -9.20 3.35 -1.27
C VAL A 92 -10.55 4.01 -1.54
N PRO A 93 -11.22 4.59 -0.54
CA PRO A 93 -12.37 5.46 -0.76
C PRO A 93 -12.10 6.53 -1.82
N SER A 94 -13.13 6.87 -2.59
CA SER A 94 -13.03 7.81 -3.71
C SER A 94 -12.49 9.17 -3.28
N ASN A 95 -11.54 9.70 -4.04
CA ASN A 95 -10.91 11.00 -3.87
C ASN A 95 -10.39 11.21 -2.44
N MET A 96 -9.73 10.20 -1.86
CA MET A 96 -9.21 10.24 -0.50
C MET A 96 -7.70 10.54 -0.45
N LEU A 97 -6.91 9.97 -1.36
CA LEU A 97 -5.44 10.07 -1.25
C LEU A 97 -4.92 11.39 -1.79
N GLN A 98 -4.24 12.16 -0.93
CA GLN A 98 -3.51 13.35 -1.33
C GLN A 98 -2.11 13.00 -1.88
N TYR A 99 -1.52 11.88 -1.45
CA TYR A 99 -0.23 11.43 -1.97
C TYR A 99 -0.04 9.91 -1.88
N VAL A 100 0.86 9.42 -2.72
CA VAL A 100 1.44 8.07 -2.66
C VAL A 100 2.95 8.23 -2.69
N LYS A 101 3.62 7.71 -1.66
CA LYS A 101 5.08 7.72 -1.53
C LYS A 101 5.61 6.31 -1.77
N LEU A 102 6.59 6.18 -2.65
CA LEU A 102 7.28 4.91 -2.91
C LEU A 102 8.60 4.91 -2.15
N SER A 103 8.79 3.95 -1.26
CA SER A 103 10.02 3.78 -0.46
C SER A 103 10.76 2.47 -0.74
N GLY A 104 10.16 1.56 -1.51
CA GLY A 104 10.77 0.28 -1.86
C GLY A 104 10.79 0.02 -3.36
N CYS A 105 10.78 -1.26 -3.73
CA CYS A 105 11.01 -1.70 -5.11
C CYS A 105 9.71 -2.15 -5.78
N GLY A 106 9.62 -1.94 -7.09
CA GLY A 106 8.52 -2.43 -7.92
C GLY A 106 7.68 -1.31 -8.54
N ASN A 107 6.66 -1.71 -9.29
CA ASN A 107 5.76 -0.78 -9.95
C ASN A 107 4.50 -0.58 -9.10
N VAL A 108 4.05 0.67 -9.04
CA VAL A 108 2.75 1.02 -8.46
C VAL A 108 1.88 1.59 -9.56
N ALA A 109 0.67 1.04 -9.69
CA ALA A 109 -0.35 1.53 -10.60
C ALA A 109 -1.48 2.15 -9.79
N VAL A 110 -1.81 3.41 -10.10
CA VAL A 110 -2.91 4.14 -9.47
C VAL A 110 -4.04 4.30 -10.46
N TYR A 111 -5.21 3.76 -10.12
CA TYR A 111 -6.40 3.82 -10.96
C TYR A 111 -7.19 5.12 -10.72
N PRO A 112 -8.13 5.47 -11.62
CA PRO A 112 -8.94 6.68 -11.49
C PRO A 112 -9.67 6.81 -10.15
N HIS A 113 -10.03 8.05 -9.78
CA HIS A 113 -10.80 8.42 -8.59
C HIS A 113 -10.19 8.04 -7.24
N VAL A 114 -8.95 7.58 -7.18
CA VAL A 114 -8.27 7.34 -5.90
C VAL A 114 -7.67 8.63 -5.34
N LEU A 115 -7.06 9.45 -6.20
CA LEU A 115 -6.35 10.67 -5.81
C LEU A 115 -7.31 11.84 -5.60
N ALA A 116 -7.12 12.54 -4.50
CA ALA A 116 -7.81 13.76 -4.13
C ALA A 116 -6.93 14.96 -4.44
N ASN A 117 -7.40 15.88 -5.29
CA ASN A 117 -6.80 17.20 -5.36
C ASN A 117 -7.56 18.15 -4.42
N THR A 118 -7.18 18.16 -3.14
CA THR A 118 -7.81 19.00 -2.10
C THR A 118 -7.18 20.40 -2.01
N THR A 119 -6.19 20.69 -2.83
CA THR A 119 -5.49 21.99 -2.87
C THR A 119 -5.66 22.64 -4.24
N THR A 120 -5.22 23.90 -4.38
CA THR A 120 -5.10 24.55 -5.70
C THR A 120 -3.85 24.11 -6.47
N GLN A 121 -3.04 23.21 -5.90
CA GLN A 121 -1.83 22.71 -6.53
C GLN A 121 -2.13 21.50 -7.43
N SER A 122 -1.21 21.18 -8.34
CA SER A 122 -1.36 19.99 -9.19
C SER A 122 -0.99 18.73 -8.39
N LEU A 123 -1.62 17.61 -8.72
CA LEU A 123 -1.14 16.30 -8.27
C LEU A 123 0.24 16.05 -8.88
N GLU A 124 1.23 15.77 -8.04
CA GLU A 124 2.60 15.52 -8.47
C GLU A 124 2.99 14.05 -8.25
N ALA A 125 3.44 13.38 -9.31
CA ALA A 125 4.10 12.09 -9.22
C ALA A 125 5.61 12.33 -9.11
N ARG A 126 6.19 12.09 -7.94
CA ARG A 126 7.64 12.23 -7.70
C ARG A 126 8.27 10.85 -7.51
N VAL A 127 9.15 10.48 -8.45
CA VAL A 127 10.06 9.34 -8.28
C VAL A 127 11.35 9.86 -7.66
N THR A 128 11.63 9.45 -6.42
CA THR A 128 12.92 9.74 -5.76
C THR A 128 13.73 8.45 -5.69
N GLY A 129 14.67 8.28 -6.62
CA GLY A 129 15.60 7.15 -6.68
C GLY A 129 16.82 7.51 -7.53
N SER A 130 17.98 6.99 -7.15
CA SER A 130 19.27 7.07 -7.87
C SER A 130 19.42 5.95 -8.88
#